data_AF-A0A5E5QPE4-F1
#
_entry.id   AF-A0A5E5QPE4-F1
#
_cell.length_a   1.000
_cell.length_b   1.000
_cell.length_c   1.000
_cell.angle_alpha   90.00
_cell.angle_beta   90.00
_cell.angle_gamma   90.00
#
_symmetry.space_group_name_H-M   'P 1'
#
loop_
_entity.id
_entity.type
_entity.pdbx_description
1 polymer ?
#
loop_
_entity_poly.entity_id
_entity_poly.type
_entity_poly.pdbx_seq_one_letter_code
_entity_poly.pdbx_strand_id
1 'polypeptide(L)' 'AGKILNHVAQQVGGKGGGRPDMAQGGGTDPSKINQALASVKGLI' A
#
# COMPACT_ATOMS: atom_id res chain seq x y z
N ALA A 1 -1.94 0.22 -10.64
CA ALA A 1 -2.04 0.76 -9.27
C ALA A 1 -2.42 -0.30 -8.24
N GLY A 2 -3.46 -1.12 -8.47
CA GLY A 2 -3.99 -2.07 -7.45
C GLY A 2 -2.97 -3.03 -6.81
N LYS A 3 -2.09 -3.67 -7.60
CA LYS A 3 -1.06 -4.60 -7.08
C LYS A 3 -0.06 -3.92 -6.14
N ILE A 4 0.41 -2.73 -6.52
CA ILE A 4 1.35 -1.93 -5.71
C ILE A 4 0.67 -1.54 -4.40
N LEU A 5 -0.58 -1.06 -4.45
CA LEU A 5 -1.26 -0.65 -3.23
C LEU A 5 -1.55 -1.82 -2.29
N ASN A 6 -1.88 -3.00 -2.81
CA ASN A 6 -2.05 -4.18 -1.97
C ASN A 6 -0.75 -4.56 -1.24
N HIS A 7 0.39 -4.50 -1.92
CA HIS A 7 1.70 -4.75 -1.31
C HIS A 7 1.99 -3.76 -0.17
N VAL A 8 1.73 -2.46 -0.37
CA VAL A 8 1.92 -1.42 0.65
C VAL A 8 0.95 -1.61 1.83
N ALA A 9 -0.33 -1.86 1.55
CA ALA A 9 -1.36 -2.00 2.58
C ALA A 9 -1.11 -3.22 3.50
N GLN A 10 -0.55 -4.31 2.98
CA GLN A 10 -0.21 -5.47 3.81
C GLN A 10 0.84 -5.15 4.89
N GLN A 11 1.74 -4.18 4.65
CA GLN A 11 2.77 -3.79 5.62
C GLN A 11 2.18 -3.05 6.84
N VAL A 12 1.01 -2.44 6.69
CA VAL A 12 0.25 -1.76 7.76
C VAL A 12 -0.93 -2.62 8.27
N GLY A 13 -0.88 -3.94 8.08
CA GLY A 13 -1.93 -4.86 8.54
C GLY A 13 -3.25 -4.73 7.77
N GLY A 14 -3.18 -4.29 6.52
CA GLY A 14 -4.30 -3.86 5.72
C GLY A 14 -4.50 -4.59 4.39
N LYS A 15 -5.40 -4.04 3.59
CA LYS A 15 -5.65 -4.47 2.20
C LYS A 15 -5.89 -3.26 1.32
N GLY A 16 -5.57 -3.38 0.03
CA GLY A 16 -5.78 -2.35 -0.95
C GLY A 16 -5.98 -2.91 -2.34
N GLY A 17 -6.63 -2.15 -3.21
CA GLY A 17 -6.96 -2.61 -4.56
C GLY A 17 -7.49 -1.48 -5.43
N GLY A 18 -7.73 -1.81 -6.71
CA GLY A 18 -8.26 -0.87 -7.68
C GLY A 18 -7.77 -1.17 -9.09
N ARG A 19 -8.09 -0.24 -9.99
CA ARG A 19 -7.77 -0.33 -11.41
C ARG A 19 -6.28 -0.08 -11.68
N PRO A 20 -5.82 -0.25 -12.94
CA PRO A 20 -4.44 0.05 -13.30
C PRO A 20 -4.05 1.53 -13.09
N ASP A 21 -5.00 2.45 -13.30
CA ASP A 21 -4.86 3.91 -13.19
C ASP A 21 -5.04 4.43 -11.76
N MET A 22 -5.90 3.80 -10.95
CA MET A 22 -6.23 4.27 -9.60
C MET A 22 -6.44 3.11 -8.63
N ALA A 23 -5.94 3.25 -7.40
CA ALA A 23 -6.17 2.27 -6.34
C ALA A 23 -6.36 2.95 -4.97
N GLN A 24 -7.13 2.31 -4.10
CA GLN A 24 -7.38 2.74 -2.71
C GLN A 24 -7.31 1.55 -1.73
N GLY A 25 -6.97 1.84 -0.48
CA GLY A 25 -6.69 0.83 0.54
C GLY A 25 -6.35 1.45 1.89
N GLY A 26 -6.24 0.61 2.92
CA GLY A 26 -5.93 1.02 4.28
C GLY A 26 -5.57 -0.16 5.17
N GLY A 27 -5.14 0.12 6.40
CA GLY A 27 -4.73 -0.89 7.38
C GLY A 27 -4.92 -0.42 8.81
N THR A 28 -4.67 -1.33 9.76
CA THR A 28 -4.93 -1.13 11.19
C THR A 28 -3.70 -0.75 12.00
N ASP A 29 -2.50 -0.81 11.40
CA ASP A 29 -1.24 -0.48 12.06
C ASP A 29 -0.63 0.80 11.47
N PRO A 30 -1.03 1.99 11.95
CA PRO A 30 -0.51 3.26 11.46
C PRO A 30 0.98 3.47 11.79
N SER A 31 1.54 2.73 12.76
CA SER A 31 2.94 2.90 13.17
C SER A 31 3.94 2.60 12.04
N LYS A 32 3.54 1.77 11.08
CA LYS A 32 4.37 1.34 9.93
C LYS A 32 4.17 2.19 8.67
N ILE A 33 3.32 3.23 8.71
CA ILE A 33 2.93 3.97 7.50
C ILE A 33 4.13 4.61 6.79
N ASN A 34 5.10 5.15 7.54
CA ASN A 34 6.29 5.76 6.97
C ASN A 34 7.16 4.73 6.23
N GLN A 35 7.34 3.54 6.82
CA GLN A 35 8.09 2.45 6.19
C GLN A 35 7.37 1.92 4.94
N ALA A 36 6.05 1.75 5.02
CA ALA A 36 5.25 1.27 3.90
C ALA A 36 5.25 2.23 2.71
N LEU A 37 5.19 3.54 2.97
CA LEU A 37 5.31 4.55 1.91
C LEU A 37 6.72 4.60 1.31
N ALA A 38 7.76 4.41 2.13
CA ALA A 38 9.14 4.36 1.63
C ALA A 38 9.38 3.19 0.66
N SER A 39 8.72 2.05 0.86
CA SER A 39 8.88 0.87 -0.01
C SER A 39 8.36 1.11 -1.44
N VAL A 40 7.48 2.10 -1.65
CA VAL A 40 6.91 2.43 -2.97
C VAL A 40 8.00 2.80 -3.98
N LYS A 41 9.06 3.49 -3.54
CA LYS A 41 10.17 3.89 -4.43
C LYS A 41 10.87 2.71 -5.11
N GLY A 42 10.82 1.50 -4.55
CA GLY A 42 11.41 0.31 -5.15
C GLY A 42 10.47 -0.48 -6.07
N LEU A 43 9.23 -0.01 -6.27
CA LEU A 43 8.16 -0.73 -6.97
C LEU A 43 7.68 -0.05 -8.25
N ILE A 44 8.16 1.18 -8.51
CA ILE A 44 7.91 1.98 -9.71
C ILE A 44 9.22 2.17 -10.47
#